data_AF-A0A972LC31-F1
#
_entry.id   AF-A0A972LC31-F1
#
_cell.length_a   1.000
_cell.length_b   1.000
_cell.length_c   1.000
_cell.angle_alpha   90.00
_cell.angle_beta   90.00
_cell.angle_gamma   90.00
#
_symmetry.space_group_name_H-M   'P 1'
#
loop_
_entity.id
_entity.type
_entity.pdbx_description
1 polymer ?
#
loop_
_entity_poly.entity_id
_entity_poly.type
_entity_poly.pdbx_seq_one_letter_code
_entity_poly.pdbx_strand_id
1 'polypeptide(L)'
;VAAGCSDQGAANSGGAAPLGQQAVLEKLAESYVTVSEQLPSSPNMLSPTSKKMFVEQVFSHAGYDYSLTLQALADASFDPSNQSHKDLVELLFLPHTGKAPAALSDIYSASEVIAIEKITALRK
;
A
#
# COMPACT_ATOMS: atom_id res chain seq x y z
N VAL A 1 -33.29 10.46 -23.85
CA VAL A 1 -32.48 10.72 -22.66
C VAL A 1 -31.12 10.12 -22.89
N ALA A 2 -30.14 10.95 -23.21
CA ALA A 2 -28.76 10.55 -23.40
C ALA A 2 -27.96 11.22 -22.28
N ALA A 3 -27.53 10.41 -21.31
CA ALA A 3 -26.45 10.73 -20.40
C ALA A 3 -25.51 9.52 -20.45
N GLY A 4 -24.69 9.51 -21.51
CA GLY A 4 -23.49 8.70 -21.54
C GLY A 4 -22.50 9.32 -20.58
N CYS A 5 -22.25 8.65 -19.46
CA CYS A 5 -21.00 8.82 -18.72
C CYS A 5 -19.97 7.95 -19.43
N SER A 6 -19.26 8.61 -20.34
CA SER A 6 -18.04 8.15 -20.98
C SER A 6 -16.96 7.88 -19.93
N ASP A 7 -16.11 6.92 -20.25
CA ASP A 7 -14.75 6.78 -19.73
C ASP A 7 -14.55 6.07 -18.38
N GLN A 8 -14.64 4.74 -18.41
CA GLN A 8 -13.77 3.91 -17.56
C GLN A 8 -13.04 2.89 -18.44
N GLY A 9 -12.34 3.42 -19.44
CA GLY A 9 -11.34 2.68 -20.20
C GLY A 9 -9.96 3.15 -19.80
N ALA A 10 -9.44 2.69 -18.66
CA ALA A 10 -8.03 2.86 -18.35
C ALA A 10 -7.50 1.59 -17.67
N ALA A 11 -7.09 0.68 -18.54
CA ALA A 11 -5.98 -0.27 -18.42
C ALA A 11 -5.82 -1.09 -17.14
N ASN A 12 -5.53 -2.36 -17.37
CA ASN A 12 -4.98 -3.33 -16.45
C ASN A 12 -3.55 -2.91 -16.03
N SER A 13 -3.43 -1.79 -15.31
CA SER A 13 -2.21 -1.14 -14.81
C SER A 13 -2.62 -0.35 -13.56
N GLY A 14 -2.65 -1.02 -12.41
CA GLY A 14 -3.23 -0.50 -11.17
C GLY A 14 -2.70 0.88 -10.81
N GLY A 15 -3.59 1.85 -10.61
CA GLY A 15 -3.24 3.17 -10.10
C GLY A 15 -2.90 3.13 -8.60
N ALA A 16 -2.47 4.27 -8.05
CA ALA A 16 -2.33 4.41 -6.60
C ALA A 16 -3.67 4.18 -5.89
N ALA A 17 -3.66 3.47 -4.77
CA ALA A 17 -4.85 3.27 -3.95
C ALA A 17 -5.34 4.64 -3.44
N PRO A 18 -6.63 5.00 -3.65
CA PRO A 18 -7.16 6.27 -3.18
C PRO A 18 -7.06 6.40 -1.66
N LEU A 19 -6.39 7.46 -1.20
CA LEU A 19 -6.17 7.71 0.22
C LEU A 19 -7.47 8.15 0.90
N GLY A 20 -7.72 7.64 2.11
CA GLY A 20 -8.86 8.06 2.94
C GLY A 20 -10.23 7.51 2.52
N GLN A 21 -10.28 6.59 1.57
CA GLN A 21 -11.52 5.91 1.20
C GLN A 21 -11.66 4.58 1.93
N GLN A 22 -12.69 4.45 2.78
CA GLN A 22 -12.95 3.22 3.52
C GLN A 22 -13.14 2.01 2.60
N ALA A 23 -13.87 2.16 1.50
CA ALA A 23 -14.09 1.07 0.54
C ALA A 23 -12.78 0.49 -0.03
N VAL A 24 -11.74 1.33 -0.17
CA VAL A 24 -10.41 0.90 -0.63
C VAL A 24 -9.72 0.06 0.44
N LEU A 25 -9.82 0.48 1.70
CA LEU A 25 -9.29 -0.27 2.85
C LEU A 25 -9.99 -1.62 3.02
N GLU A 26 -11.31 -1.66 2.88
CA GLU A 26 -12.08 -2.91 2.95
C GLU A 26 -11.63 -3.88 1.86
N LYS A 27 -11.48 -3.39 0.62
CA LYS A 27 -10.99 -4.21 -0.50
C LYS A 27 -9.55 -4.71 -0.29
N LEU A 28 -8.67 -3.86 0.27
CA LEU A 28 -7.31 -4.24 0.63
C LEU A 28 -7.30 -5.27 1.77
N ALA A 29 -8.20 -5.14 2.76
CA ALA A 29 -8.34 -6.09 3.86
C ALA A 29 -8.86 -7.45 3.37
N GLU A 30 -9.86 -7.47 2.50
CA GLU A 30 -10.32 -8.71 1.84
C GLU A 30 -9.19 -9.37 1.04
N SER A 31 -8.47 -8.57 0.24
CA SER A 31 -7.32 -9.07 -0.52
C SER A 31 -6.20 -9.59 0.39
N TYR A 32 -5.96 -8.94 1.52
CA TYR A 32 -5.01 -9.40 2.54
C TYR A 32 -5.38 -10.79 3.05
N VAL A 33 -6.66 -10.99 3.43
CA VAL A 33 -7.15 -12.29 3.89
C VAL A 33 -6.95 -13.34 2.80
N THR A 34 -7.46 -13.09 1.58
CA THR A 34 -7.37 -14.04 0.46
C THR A 34 -5.94 -14.41 0.08
N VAL A 35 -5.02 -13.44 0.02
CA VAL A 35 -3.62 -13.72 -0.31
C VAL A 35 -2.94 -14.43 0.87
N SER A 36 -3.30 -14.10 2.12
CA SER A 36 -2.71 -14.75 3.30
C SER A 36 -3.09 -16.23 3.44
N GLU A 37 -4.28 -16.62 2.99
CA GLU A 37 -4.74 -18.02 2.96
C GLU A 37 -3.92 -18.88 1.98
N GLN A 38 -3.27 -18.25 0.99
CA GLN A 38 -2.41 -18.94 0.03
C GLN A 38 -0.99 -19.15 0.56
N LEU A 39 -0.64 -18.54 1.69
CA LEU A 39 0.69 -18.66 2.28
C LEU A 39 0.76 -19.88 3.23
N PRO A 40 1.88 -20.62 3.20
CA PRO A 40 2.08 -21.76 4.09
C PRO A 40 2.30 -21.34 5.56
N SER A 41 2.51 -20.05 5.83
CA SER A 41 2.78 -19.50 7.17
C SER A 41 2.32 -18.05 7.26
N SER A 42 2.13 -17.53 8.48
CA SER A 42 1.61 -16.18 8.69
C SER A 42 2.49 -15.10 8.04
N PRO A 43 1.90 -14.08 7.38
CA PRO A 43 2.65 -13.00 6.71
C PRO A 43 3.66 -12.32 7.64
N ASN A 44 3.36 -12.23 8.94
CA ASN A 44 4.21 -11.62 9.95
C ASN A 44 5.52 -12.38 10.21
N MET A 45 5.58 -13.67 9.90
CA MET A 45 6.77 -14.52 10.06
C MET A 45 7.69 -14.53 8.83
N LEU A 46 7.25 -13.95 7.72
CA LEU A 46 8.02 -13.90 6.48
C LEU A 46 9.26 -12.99 6.60
N SER A 47 10.24 -13.22 5.72
CA SER A 47 11.36 -12.29 5.57
C SER A 47 10.86 -10.92 5.07
N PRO A 48 11.57 -9.82 5.32
CA PRO A 48 11.15 -8.48 4.87
C PRO A 48 10.87 -8.39 3.36
N THR A 49 11.71 -9.02 2.55
CA THR A 49 11.51 -9.11 1.09
C THR A 49 10.24 -9.87 0.75
N SER A 50 10.00 -11.02 1.40
CA SER A 50 8.77 -11.79 1.21
C SER A 50 7.53 -11.04 1.70
N LYS A 51 7.63 -10.26 2.77
CA LYS A 51 6.54 -9.38 3.23
C LYS A 51 6.24 -8.29 2.21
N LYS A 52 7.26 -7.70 1.57
CA LYS A 52 7.06 -6.70 0.52
C LYS A 52 6.31 -7.33 -0.65
N MET A 53 6.77 -8.47 -1.15
CA MET A 53 6.10 -9.18 -2.24
C MET A 53 4.65 -9.56 -1.88
N PHE A 54 4.41 -9.97 -0.63
CA PHE A 54 3.06 -10.24 -0.15
C PHE A 54 2.18 -8.99 -0.20
N VAL A 55 2.65 -7.85 0.30
CA VAL A 55 1.88 -6.59 0.24
C VAL A 55 1.68 -6.14 -1.21
N GLU A 56 2.69 -6.26 -2.07
CA GLU A 56 2.53 -6.00 -3.52
C GLU A 56 1.44 -6.88 -4.14
N GLN A 57 1.37 -8.17 -3.77
CA GLN A 57 0.30 -9.06 -4.21
C GLN A 57 -1.08 -8.65 -3.67
N VAL A 58 -1.18 -8.22 -2.41
CA VAL A 58 -2.43 -7.71 -1.83
C VAL A 58 -2.94 -6.49 -2.61
N PHE A 59 -2.05 -5.54 -2.91
CA PHE A 59 -2.38 -4.35 -3.69
C PHE A 59 -2.77 -4.72 -5.11
N SER A 60 -2.00 -5.59 -5.78
CA SER A 60 -2.29 -6.06 -7.13
C SER A 60 -3.63 -6.79 -7.22
N HIS A 61 -3.93 -7.65 -6.25
CA HIS A 61 -5.21 -8.35 -6.14
C HIS A 61 -6.39 -7.38 -5.92
N ALA A 62 -6.16 -6.30 -5.17
CA ALA A 62 -7.13 -5.21 -5.03
C ALA A 62 -7.21 -4.29 -6.26
N GLY A 63 -6.34 -4.46 -7.26
CA GLY A 63 -6.29 -3.66 -8.49
C GLY A 63 -5.50 -2.35 -8.36
N TYR A 64 -4.61 -2.25 -7.38
CA TYR A 64 -3.79 -1.07 -7.10
C TYR A 64 -2.29 -1.40 -7.19
N ASP A 65 -1.47 -0.38 -7.39
CA ASP A 65 -0.01 -0.52 -7.33
C ASP A 65 0.55 -0.01 -6.00
N TYR A 66 1.32 -0.86 -5.34
CA TYR A 66 1.92 -0.55 -4.03
C TYR A 66 2.92 0.61 -4.10
N SER A 67 3.80 0.62 -5.11
CA SER A 67 4.84 1.65 -5.27
C SER A 67 4.24 3.01 -5.60
N LEU A 68 3.21 3.05 -6.44
CA LEU A 68 2.46 4.27 -6.74
C LEU A 68 1.66 4.74 -5.52
N THR A 69 1.11 3.82 -4.72
CA THR A 69 0.43 4.20 -3.48
C THR A 69 1.39 4.81 -2.47
N LEU A 70 2.60 4.27 -2.31
CA LEU A 70 3.64 4.87 -1.47
C LEU A 70 3.98 6.29 -1.92
N GLN A 71 4.16 6.50 -3.22
CA GLN A 71 4.45 7.83 -3.77
C GLN A 71 3.27 8.80 -3.57
N ALA A 72 2.04 8.36 -3.86
CA ALA A 72 0.85 9.17 -3.67
C ALA A 72 0.67 9.58 -2.21
N LEU A 73 0.97 8.68 -1.26
CA LEU A 73 0.92 9.00 0.17
C LEU A 73 2.05 9.95 0.59
N ALA A 74 3.24 9.82 0.01
CA ALA A 74 4.37 10.71 0.30
C ALA A 74 4.17 12.13 -0.25
N ASP A 75 3.37 12.29 -1.31
CA ASP A 75 3.05 13.58 -1.93
C ASP A 75 1.72 14.16 -1.42
N ALA A 76 0.84 13.34 -0.84
CA ALA A 76 -0.41 13.79 -0.24
C ALA A 76 -0.23 14.28 1.20
N SER A 77 -1.14 15.15 1.64
CA SER A 77 -1.24 15.54 3.04
C SER A 77 -1.81 14.37 3.86
N PHE A 78 -0.93 13.60 4.50
CA PHE A 78 -1.32 12.63 5.51
C PHE A 78 -2.00 13.33 6.68
N ASP A 79 -3.30 13.09 6.88
CA ASP A 79 -4.02 13.51 8.08
C ASP A 79 -3.94 12.42 9.17
N PRO A 80 -3.13 12.60 10.23
CA PRO A 80 -3.05 11.66 11.34
C PRO A 80 -4.35 11.57 12.16
N SER A 81 -5.29 12.49 11.98
CA SER A 81 -6.60 12.48 12.65
C SER A 81 -7.58 11.51 11.99
N ASN A 82 -7.33 11.16 10.73
CA ASN A 82 -8.17 10.25 9.95
C ASN A 82 -7.74 8.79 10.15
N GLN A 83 -8.59 7.99 10.76
CA GLN A 83 -8.29 6.58 11.02
C GLN A 83 -8.03 5.78 9.73
N SER A 84 -8.75 6.09 8.65
CA SER A 84 -8.53 5.45 7.35
C SER A 84 -7.14 5.72 6.79
N HIS A 85 -6.58 6.91 7.04
CA HIS A 85 -5.20 7.19 6.64
C HIS A 85 -4.24 6.34 7.46
N LYS A 86 -4.44 6.26 8.77
CA LYS A 86 -3.59 5.46 9.67
C LYS A 86 -3.59 3.98 9.28
N ASP A 87 -4.75 3.39 9.05
CA ASP A 87 -4.88 1.97 8.70
C ASP A 87 -4.18 1.66 7.37
N LEU A 88 -4.31 2.55 6.37
CA LEU A 88 -3.61 2.41 5.09
C LEU A 88 -2.09 2.46 5.29
N VAL A 89 -1.60 3.42 6.08
CA VAL A 89 -0.17 3.54 6.36
C VAL A 89 0.34 2.33 7.12
N GLU A 90 -0.39 1.81 8.11
CA GLU A 90 0.01 0.58 8.81
C GLU A 90 0.14 -0.60 7.86
N LEU A 91 -0.80 -0.77 6.92
CA LEU A 91 -0.72 -1.81 5.90
C LEU A 91 0.51 -1.64 5.00
N LEU A 92 0.78 -0.42 4.53
CA LEU A 92 1.95 -0.11 3.69
C LEU A 92 3.27 -0.35 4.43
N PHE A 93 3.30 -0.09 5.73
CA PHE A 93 4.52 -0.20 6.54
C PHE A 93 4.78 -1.62 7.04
N LEU A 94 3.79 -2.51 6.99
CA LEU A 94 3.86 -3.89 7.45
C LEU A 94 5.16 -4.63 7.08
N PRO A 95 5.71 -4.52 5.85
CA PRO A 95 6.91 -5.26 5.48
C PRO A 95 8.19 -4.79 6.17
N HIS A 96 8.21 -3.55 6.66
CA HIS A 96 9.39 -2.94 7.27
C HIS A 96 9.14 -2.40 8.70
N THR A 97 7.99 -2.72 9.29
CA THR A 97 7.71 -2.49 10.71
C THR A 97 8.80 -3.13 11.58
N GLY A 98 9.46 -2.32 12.42
CA GLY A 98 10.53 -2.76 13.32
C GLY A 98 11.92 -2.88 12.68
N LYS A 99 12.11 -2.41 11.44
CA LYS A 99 13.42 -2.33 10.79
C LYS A 99 14.01 -0.92 10.87
N ALA A 100 15.34 -0.86 10.93
CA ALA A 100 16.06 0.40 10.83
C ALA A 100 15.96 0.95 9.40
N PRO A 101 15.87 2.28 9.21
CA PRO A 101 15.81 2.90 7.88
C PRO A 101 16.94 2.47 6.95
N ALA A 102 18.14 2.25 7.49
CA ALA A 102 19.32 1.82 6.73
C ALA A 102 19.16 0.43 6.07
N ALA A 103 18.27 -0.43 6.57
CA ALA A 103 17.99 -1.75 6.01
C ALA A 103 16.90 -1.73 4.91
N LEU A 104 16.29 -0.57 4.64
CA LEU A 104 15.26 -0.43 3.60
C LEU A 104 15.85 -0.47 2.20
N SER A 105 17.08 0.02 2.03
CA SER A 105 17.81 0.07 0.76
C SER A 105 18.02 -1.31 0.11
N ASP A 106 17.98 -2.38 0.91
CA ASP A 106 18.16 -3.76 0.45
C ASP A 106 16.84 -4.38 -0.08
N ILE A 107 15.70 -3.73 0.18
CA ILE A 107 14.34 -4.25 -0.08
C ILE A 107 13.56 -3.34 -1.05
N TYR A 108 13.82 -2.04 -0.98
CA TYR A 108 13.09 -1.01 -1.70
C TYR A 108 13.99 -0.29 -2.71
N SER A 109 13.38 0.15 -3.81
CA SER A 109 14.02 1.07 -4.74
C SER A 109 14.28 2.43 -4.09
N ALA A 110 15.21 3.20 -4.64
CA ALA A 110 15.56 4.52 -4.11
C ALA A 110 14.35 5.46 -3.98
N SER A 111 13.42 5.42 -4.94
CA SER A 111 12.18 6.21 -4.92
C SER A 111 11.22 5.77 -3.81
N GLU A 112 11.06 4.47 -3.60
CA GLU A 112 10.26 3.93 -2.49
C GLU A 112 10.88 4.29 -1.12
N VAL A 113 12.21 4.22 -0.97
CA VAL A 113 12.89 4.62 0.26
C VAL A 113 12.62 6.09 0.58
N ILE A 114 12.76 6.98 -0.40
CA ILE A 114 12.45 8.42 -0.23
C ILE A 114 10.99 8.62 0.17
N ALA A 115 10.06 7.88 -0.44
CA ALA A 115 8.64 7.95 -0.07
C ALA A 115 8.40 7.49 1.38
N ILE A 116 8.98 6.37 1.78
CA ILE A 116 8.87 5.84 3.16
C ILE A 116 9.45 6.83 4.18
N GLU A 117 10.61 7.44 3.89
CA GLU A 117 11.23 8.45 4.75
C GLU A 117 10.33 9.69 4.91
N LYS A 118 9.77 10.19 3.80
CA LYS A 118 8.80 11.31 3.83
C LYS A 118 7.59 10.97 4.69
N ILE A 119 6.96 9.80 4.48
CA ILE A 119 5.77 9.37 5.24
C ILE A 119 6.11 9.22 6.73
N THR A 120 7.29 8.67 7.04
CA THR A 120 7.77 8.53 8.43
C THR A 120 7.96 9.89 9.09
N ALA A 121 8.46 10.89 8.35
CA ALA A 121 8.60 12.26 8.84
C ALA A 121 7.24 12.93 9.08
N LEU A 122 6.24 12.68 8.22
CA LEU A 122 4.87 13.21 8.37
C LEU A 122 4.11 12.62 9.56
N ARG A 123 4.54 11.46 10.07
CA ARG A 123 3.93 10.76 11.21
C ARG A 123 4.44 11.22 12.58
N LYS A 124 5.53 11.99 12.64
CA LYS A 124 6.09 12.52 13.89
C LYS A 124 5.35 13.75 14.36
#